data_AF-A0A2J8VNZ8-F1
#
_entry.id   AF-A0A2J8VNZ8-F1
#
_cell.length_a   1.000
_cell.length_b   1.000
_cell.length_c   1.000
_cell.angle_alpha   90.00
_cell.angle_beta   90.00
_cell.angle_gamma   90.00
#
_symmetry.space_group_name_H-M   'P 1'
#
loop_
_entity.id
_entity.type
_entity.pdbx_description
1 polymer ?
#
loop_
_entity_poly.entity_id
_entity_poly.type
_entity_poly.pdbx_seq_one_letter_code
_entity_poly.pdbx_strand_id
1 'polypeptide(L)'
;MSSEDREAQEDELLALASIYDGDEFRKAESVQGGETRIYLDLPQNFKIFVSGNSNECLQNSGFEYTICFLPPLVLNFELPPDYPSSSPPSFTLSGKWLSPTQLSALCKHLDNLWEEHRGSVVLFAWMQFLKEETLAYLNIVSPFELKIGSQKKVQRRTAQASPNTELDFGGAAGSNVDQEEIVDE
;
A
#
# COMPACT_ATOMS: atom_id res chain seq x y z
N MET A 1 21.81 -12.64 -9.80
CA MET A 1 22.27 -11.55 -8.92
C MET A 1 23.65 -11.16 -9.39
N SER A 2 23.81 -10.03 -10.07
CA SER A 2 25.14 -9.45 -10.26
C SER A 2 25.66 -9.02 -8.88
N SER A 3 26.97 -9.11 -8.63
CA SER A 3 27.54 -8.59 -7.38
C SER A 3 27.32 -7.09 -7.23
N GLU A 4 27.28 -6.38 -8.37
CA GLU A 4 27.11 -4.94 -8.48
C GLU A 4 25.71 -4.48 -8.04
N ASP A 5 24.66 -5.21 -8.46
CA ASP A 5 23.27 -4.93 -8.07
C ASP A 5 23.11 -5.00 -6.54
N ARG A 6 23.65 -6.05 -5.94
CA ARG A 6 23.57 -6.24 -4.49
C ARG A 6 24.32 -5.13 -3.74
N GLU A 7 25.52 -4.77 -4.19
CA GLU A 7 26.31 -3.68 -3.60
C GLU A 7 25.56 -2.35 -3.70
N ALA A 8 25.02 -2.02 -4.88
CA ALA A 8 24.23 -0.80 -5.10
C ALA A 8 23.00 -0.74 -4.18
N GLN A 9 22.31 -1.87 -3.98
CA GLN A 9 21.19 -1.95 -3.06
C GLN A 9 21.59 -1.73 -1.60
N GLU A 10 22.69 -2.34 -1.15
CA GLU A 10 23.19 -2.18 0.21
C GLU A 10 23.63 -0.73 0.48
N ASP A 11 24.32 -0.13 -0.47
CA ASP A 11 24.78 1.26 -0.41
C ASP A 11 23.60 2.25 -0.39
N GLU A 12 22.58 2.04 -1.23
CA GLU A 12 21.38 2.88 -1.24
C GLU A 12 20.66 2.83 0.11
N LEU A 13 20.43 1.63 0.66
CA LEU A 13 19.75 1.48 1.95
C LEU A 13 20.55 2.07 3.10
N LEU A 14 21.89 1.96 3.06
CA LEU A 14 22.78 2.54 4.07
C LEU A 14 22.78 4.07 3.99
N ALA A 15 22.81 4.63 2.77
CA ALA A 15 22.72 6.06 2.55
C ALA A 15 21.38 6.61 3.08
N LEU A 16 20.26 5.95 2.76
CA LEU A 16 18.94 6.35 3.26
C LEU A 16 18.85 6.28 4.79
N ALA A 17 19.38 5.23 5.42
CA ALA A 17 19.45 5.12 6.88
C ALA A 17 20.36 6.15 7.54
N SER A 18 21.25 6.82 6.77
CA SER A 18 22.13 7.88 7.26
C SER A 18 21.54 9.28 7.04
N ILE A 19 20.72 9.45 6.00
CA ILE A 19 20.05 10.71 5.67
C ILE A 19 18.81 10.91 6.53
N TYR A 20 18.04 9.85 6.73
CA TYR A 20 16.75 9.87 7.42
C TYR A 20 16.86 9.21 8.79
N ASP A 21 16.09 9.71 9.75
CA ASP A 21 16.02 9.10 11.07
C ASP A 21 15.17 7.82 11.06
N GLY A 22 15.17 7.12 12.21
CA GLY A 22 14.46 5.84 12.36
C GLY A 22 12.93 5.95 12.34
N ASP A 23 12.36 7.15 12.41
CA ASP A 23 10.93 7.38 12.27
C ASP A 23 10.54 7.61 10.80
N GLU A 24 11.43 8.25 10.02
CA GLU A 24 11.26 8.49 8.58
C GLU A 24 11.62 7.30 7.70
N PHE A 25 12.65 6.53 8.05
CA PHE A 25 13.10 5.38 7.26
C PHE A 25 13.39 4.15 8.12
N ARG A 26 12.82 3.01 7.72
CA ARG A 26 13.00 1.72 8.40
C ARG A 26 13.31 0.63 7.39
N LYS A 27 14.55 0.14 7.40
CA LYS A 27 14.95 -1.05 6.65
C LYS A 27 14.28 -2.30 7.24
N ALA A 28 13.81 -3.20 6.38
CA ALA A 28 13.28 -4.49 6.78
C ALA A 28 14.41 -5.45 7.20
N GLU A 29 14.15 -6.32 8.19
CA GLU A 29 15.16 -7.26 8.71
C GLU A 29 15.33 -8.49 7.81
N SER A 30 14.26 -8.94 7.15
CA SER A 30 14.20 -10.22 6.45
C SER A 30 14.24 -10.13 4.92
N VAL A 31 14.02 -8.95 4.36
CA VAL A 31 13.99 -8.72 2.91
C VAL A 31 14.82 -7.49 2.56
N GLN A 32 15.27 -7.40 1.31
CA GLN A 32 15.99 -6.23 0.81
C GLN A 32 14.98 -5.13 0.50
N GLY A 33 14.46 -4.47 1.53
CA GLY A 33 13.35 -3.53 1.41
C GLY A 33 13.18 -2.70 2.68
N GLY A 34 12.09 -1.96 2.76
CA GLY A 34 11.79 -1.11 3.90
C GLY A 34 10.49 -0.33 3.80
N GLU A 35 10.25 0.46 4.83
CA GLU A 35 9.19 1.45 4.92
C GLU A 35 9.83 2.84 5.00
N THR A 36 9.28 3.81 4.27
CA THR A 36 9.55 5.23 4.48
C THR A 36 8.27 6.02 4.72
N ARG A 37 8.34 6.96 5.66
CA ARG A 37 7.29 7.90 6.03
C ARG A 37 7.68 9.28 5.54
N ILE A 38 6.95 9.77 4.55
CA ILE A 38 7.27 11.01 3.85
C ILE A 38 6.33 12.11 4.34
N TYR A 39 6.92 13.12 4.95
CA TYR A 39 6.23 14.33 5.40
C TYR A 39 6.32 15.39 4.31
N LEU A 40 5.19 15.76 3.72
CA LEU A 40 5.15 16.73 2.63
C LEU A 40 5.49 18.13 3.11
N ASP A 41 6.20 18.87 2.27
CA ASP A 41 6.47 20.28 2.49
C ASP A 41 5.22 21.09 2.10
N LEU A 42 4.49 21.58 3.11
CA LEU A 42 3.28 22.36 2.89
C LEU A 42 3.61 23.86 2.72
N PRO A 43 2.92 24.56 1.79
CA PRO A 43 2.99 26.02 1.71
C PRO A 43 2.56 26.69 3.01
N GLN A 44 3.06 27.91 3.24
CA GLN A 44 2.66 28.69 4.41
C GLN A 44 1.15 28.98 4.39
N ASN A 45 0.49 28.84 5.55
CA ASN A 45 -0.95 28.99 5.71
C ASN A 45 -1.79 28.00 4.89
N PHE A 46 -1.30 26.78 4.67
CA PHE A 46 -2.07 25.76 4.00
C PHE A 46 -3.35 25.43 4.78
N LYS A 47 -4.48 25.62 4.12
CA LYS A 47 -5.80 25.35 4.68
C LYS A 47 -6.38 24.03 4.18
N ILE A 48 -7.06 23.32 5.07
CA ILE A 48 -7.91 22.17 4.75
C ILE A 48 -9.36 22.52 5.01
N PHE A 49 -10.26 21.95 4.22
CA PHE A 49 -11.69 22.05 4.40
C PHE A 49 -12.28 20.66 4.65
N VAL A 50 -13.05 20.52 5.73
CA VAL A 50 -13.75 19.29 6.08
C VAL A 50 -15.24 19.54 6.04
N SER A 51 -15.94 18.89 5.10
CA SER A 51 -17.40 18.93 5.03
C SER A 51 -18.02 18.14 6.19
N GLY A 52 -18.79 18.81 7.05
CA GLY A 52 -19.51 18.15 8.15
C GLY A 52 -20.64 17.25 7.64
N ASN A 53 -20.81 16.08 8.25
CA ASN A 53 -21.92 15.16 7.96
C ASN A 53 -23.09 15.49 8.90
N SER A 54 -23.91 16.48 8.55
CA SER A 54 -25.00 16.94 9.43
C SER A 54 -26.32 16.28 9.05
N ASN A 55 -26.81 15.43 9.95
CA ASN A 55 -28.17 14.87 9.92
C ASN A 55 -29.22 15.87 10.47
N GLU A 56 -28.86 17.14 10.72
CA GLU A 56 -29.76 18.14 11.27
C GLU A 56 -29.62 19.49 10.57
N CYS A 57 -30.76 20.17 10.50
CA CYS A 57 -31.16 21.23 9.57
C CYS A 57 -30.50 22.61 9.81
N LEU A 58 -29.18 22.69 10.00
CA LEU A 58 -28.46 23.97 10.17
C LEU A 58 -27.19 24.04 9.32
N GLN A 59 -27.36 24.62 8.13
CA GLN A 59 -26.36 25.24 7.26
C GLN A 59 -25.19 24.37 6.77
N ASN A 60 -24.69 24.74 5.60
CA ASN A 60 -23.48 24.25 4.94
C ASN A 60 -22.21 24.46 5.82
N SER A 61 -22.10 23.82 6.98
CA SER A 61 -21.01 24.04 7.92
C SER A 61 -19.86 23.08 7.66
N GLY A 62 -19.13 23.32 6.58
CA GLY A 62 -17.77 22.78 6.50
C GLY A 62 -16.82 23.62 7.34
N PHE A 63 -15.83 22.97 7.95
CA PHE A 63 -14.84 23.63 8.80
C PHE A 63 -13.55 23.81 8.01
N GLU A 64 -13.01 25.03 8.03
CA GLU A 64 -11.70 25.36 7.46
C GLU A 64 -10.66 25.43 8.58
N TYR A 65 -9.54 24.71 8.43
CA TYR A 65 -8.43 24.71 9.38
C TYR A 65 -7.14 25.06 8.67
N THR A 66 -6.35 25.95 9.26
CA THR A 66 -4.97 26.16 8.82
C THR A 66 -4.10 25.11 9.50
N ILE A 67 -3.34 24.35 8.72
CA ILE A 67 -2.47 23.29 9.19
C ILE A 67 -1.04 23.53 8.74
N CYS A 68 -0.10 23.03 9.54
CA CYS A 68 1.32 23.02 9.18
C CYS A 68 1.76 21.66 8.63
N PHE A 69 1.00 20.59 8.89
CA PHE A 69 1.38 19.22 8.56
C PHE A 69 0.18 18.39 8.11
N LEU A 70 0.38 17.54 7.10
CA LEU A 70 -0.53 16.47 6.73
C LEU A 70 -0.03 15.13 7.28
N PRO A 71 -0.91 14.13 7.49
CA PRO A 71 -0.46 12.78 7.78
C PRO A 71 0.53 12.31 6.70
N PRO A 72 1.63 11.62 7.07
CA PRO A 72 2.67 11.25 6.12
C PRO A 72 2.14 10.28 5.06
N LEU A 73 2.76 10.30 3.89
CA LEU A 73 2.67 9.20 2.94
C LEU A 73 3.55 8.07 3.42
N VAL A 74 3.06 6.84 3.33
CA VAL A 74 3.84 5.66 3.69
C VAL A 74 4.10 4.88 2.43
N LEU A 75 5.37 4.76 2.06
CA LEU A 75 5.87 3.97 0.95
C LEU A 75 6.56 2.73 1.51
N ASN A 76 6.00 1.55 1.23
CA ASN A 76 6.65 0.28 1.49
C ASN A 76 7.24 -0.24 0.20
N PHE A 77 8.48 -0.70 0.22
CA PHE A 77 9.17 -1.18 -0.97
C PHE A 77 10.00 -2.43 -0.69
N GLU A 78 10.23 -3.20 -1.75
CA GLU A 78 11.08 -4.37 -1.79
C GLU A 78 11.90 -4.34 -3.09
N LEU A 79 13.20 -4.55 -2.96
CA LEU A 79 14.16 -4.50 -4.05
C LEU A 79 14.35 -5.92 -4.60
N PRO A 80 14.09 -6.14 -5.90
CA PRO A 80 14.35 -7.43 -6.49
C PRO A 80 15.87 -7.65 -6.67
N PRO A 81 16.32 -8.90 -6.84
CA PRO A 81 17.76 -9.20 -6.87
C PRO A 81 18.54 -8.72 -8.11
N ASP A 82 17.84 -8.12 -9.07
CA ASP A 82 18.32 -7.57 -10.33
C ASP A 82 18.11 -6.04 -10.43
N TYR A 83 17.68 -5.40 -9.34
CA TYR A 83 17.70 -3.95 -9.20
C TYR A 83 19.11 -3.47 -8.80
N PRO A 84 19.60 -2.32 -9.31
CA PRO A 84 18.93 -1.38 -10.21
C PRO A 84 19.14 -1.65 -11.70
N SER A 85 19.79 -2.75 -12.09
CA SER A 85 20.12 -2.97 -13.50
C SER A 85 18.91 -3.26 -14.40
N SER A 86 17.97 -4.07 -13.93
CA SER A 86 16.94 -4.68 -14.79
C SER A 86 15.51 -4.39 -14.35
N SER A 87 15.19 -4.51 -13.07
CA SER A 87 13.82 -4.40 -12.56
C SER A 87 13.66 -3.29 -11.51
N PRO A 88 12.51 -2.61 -11.46
CA PRO A 88 12.23 -1.60 -10.44
C PRO A 88 11.98 -2.22 -9.06
N PRO A 89 12.01 -1.40 -7.99
CA PRO A 89 11.46 -1.79 -6.69
C PRO A 89 9.97 -2.16 -6.82
N SER A 90 9.55 -3.23 -6.16
CA SER A 90 8.13 -3.48 -5.90
C SER A 90 7.69 -2.59 -4.75
N PHE A 91 6.57 -1.89 -4.87
CA PHE A 91 6.16 -0.95 -3.83
C PHE A 91 4.65 -0.84 -3.64
N THR A 92 4.27 -0.32 -2.47
CA THR A 92 2.91 0.13 -2.17
C THR A 92 2.96 1.52 -1.54
N LEU A 93 2.07 2.39 -1.99
CA LEU A 93 1.95 3.77 -1.49
C LEU A 93 0.61 3.95 -0.80
N SER A 94 0.64 4.55 0.39
CA SER A 94 -0.57 4.85 1.16
C SER A 94 -0.56 6.29 1.69
N GLY A 95 -1.73 6.91 1.71
CA GLY A 95 -1.92 8.27 2.23
C GLY A 95 -3.36 8.44 2.67
N LYS A 96 -3.59 8.74 3.95
CA LYS A 96 -4.95 8.80 4.53
C LYS A 96 -5.82 9.93 3.97
N TRP A 97 -5.18 10.93 3.39
CA TRP A 97 -5.80 12.14 2.87
C TRP A 97 -5.88 12.16 1.34
N LEU A 98 -5.36 11.12 0.66
CA LEU A 98 -5.40 10.97 -0.78
C LEU A 98 -6.47 9.96 -1.20
N SER A 99 -7.12 10.23 -2.33
CA SER A 99 -8.02 9.28 -2.97
C SER A 99 -7.24 8.15 -3.66
N PRO A 100 -7.86 6.97 -3.88
CA PRO A 100 -7.23 5.88 -4.63
C PRO A 100 -6.76 6.29 -6.03
N THR A 101 -7.49 7.19 -6.70
CA THR A 101 -7.11 7.72 -8.02
C THR A 101 -5.84 8.56 -7.96
N GLN A 102 -5.70 9.40 -6.93
CA GLN A 102 -4.49 10.19 -6.70
C GLN A 102 -3.29 9.30 -6.35
N LEU A 103 -3.48 8.30 -5.48
CA LEU A 103 -2.44 7.32 -5.16
C LEU A 103 -1.98 6.56 -6.41
N SER A 104 -2.92 6.11 -7.25
CA SER A 104 -2.58 5.45 -8.52
C SER A 104 -1.82 6.36 -9.49
N ALA A 105 -2.15 7.66 -9.53
CA ALA A 105 -1.42 8.63 -10.34
C ALA A 105 0.01 8.84 -9.84
N LEU A 106 0.23 8.83 -8.52
CA LEU A 106 1.56 8.88 -7.91
C LEU A 106 2.35 7.61 -8.21
N CYS A 107 1.77 6.42 -8.02
CA CYS A 107 2.44 5.15 -8.35
C CYS A 107 2.92 5.14 -9.80
N LYS A 108 2.05 5.53 -10.74
CA LYS A 108 2.42 5.64 -12.16
C LYS A 108 3.55 6.63 -12.40
N HIS A 109 3.62 7.71 -11.62
CA HIS A 109 4.71 8.66 -11.73
C HIS A 109 6.03 8.09 -11.21
N LEU A 110 6.00 7.35 -10.09
CA LEU A 110 7.18 6.66 -9.57
C LEU A 110 7.72 5.62 -10.57
N ASP A 111 6.82 4.89 -11.24
CA ASP A 111 7.20 3.98 -12.32
C ASP A 111 7.90 4.72 -13.47
N ASN A 112 7.41 5.90 -13.85
CA ASN A 112 8.05 6.70 -14.89
C ASN A 112 9.43 7.24 -14.46
N LEU A 113 9.57 7.68 -13.20
CA LEU A 113 10.85 8.12 -12.64
C LEU A 113 11.88 7.00 -12.67
N TRP A 114 11.45 5.76 -12.40
CA TRP A 114 12.31 4.60 -12.59
C TRP A 114 12.76 4.43 -14.04
N GLU A 115 11.84 4.50 -15.01
CA GLU A 115 12.18 4.31 -16.42
C GLU A 115 13.13 5.39 -16.95
N GLU A 116 13.05 6.63 -16.46
CA GLU A 116 13.98 7.71 -16.79
C GLU A 116 15.41 7.43 -16.27
N HIS A 117 15.51 6.81 -15.10
CA HIS A 117 16.77 6.52 -14.42
C HIS A 117 17.15 5.03 -14.46
N ARG A 118 16.65 4.28 -15.45
CA ARG A 118 16.84 2.83 -15.53
C ARG A 118 18.33 2.48 -15.50
N GLY A 119 18.70 1.52 -14.64
CA GLY A 119 20.10 1.18 -14.41
C GLY A 119 20.75 1.94 -13.24
N SER A 120 19.99 2.76 -12.50
CA SER A 120 20.45 3.49 -11.33
C SER A 120 19.46 3.37 -10.16
N VAL A 121 19.96 3.63 -8.96
CA VAL A 121 19.16 3.63 -7.73
C VAL A 121 18.17 4.81 -7.71
N VAL A 122 16.94 4.60 -7.20
CA VAL A 122 15.82 5.56 -7.38
C VAL A 122 15.06 5.92 -6.12
N LEU A 123 15.29 5.26 -4.98
CA LEU A 123 14.46 5.45 -3.78
C LEU A 123 14.57 6.88 -3.25
N PHE A 124 15.77 7.47 -3.28
CA PHE A 124 15.94 8.88 -2.88
C PHE A 124 15.15 9.83 -3.78
N ALA A 125 15.18 9.60 -5.10
CA ALA A 125 14.43 10.41 -6.06
C ALA A 125 12.91 10.28 -5.83
N TRP A 126 12.42 9.07 -5.57
CA TRP A 126 11.02 8.83 -5.22
C TRP A 126 10.62 9.58 -3.93
N MET A 127 11.44 9.50 -2.88
CA MET A 127 11.17 10.19 -1.62
C MET A 127 11.13 11.72 -1.79
N GLN A 128 12.07 12.27 -2.55
CA GLN A 128 12.13 13.70 -2.84
C GLN A 128 10.92 14.19 -3.63
N PHE A 129 10.56 13.51 -4.72
CA PHE A 129 9.35 13.80 -5.47
C PHE A 129 8.10 13.74 -4.58
N LEU A 130 7.97 12.68 -3.77
CA LEU A 130 6.82 12.52 -2.90
C LEU A 130 6.73 13.63 -1.83
N LYS A 131 7.88 14.13 -1.36
CA LYS A 131 7.97 15.19 -0.36
C LYS A 131 7.63 16.57 -0.91
N GLU A 132 8.22 16.92 -2.05
CA GLU A 132 8.27 18.31 -2.54
C GLU A 132 7.25 18.57 -3.67
N GLU A 133 6.97 17.55 -4.49
CA GLU A 133 6.24 17.73 -5.75
C GLU A 133 4.83 17.12 -5.73
N THR A 134 4.50 16.26 -4.76
CA THR A 134 3.18 15.60 -4.68
C THR A 134 2.01 16.59 -4.80
N LEU A 135 2.06 17.71 -4.08
CA LEU A 135 0.96 18.69 -4.10
C LEU A 135 0.81 19.32 -5.48
N ALA A 136 1.92 19.73 -6.09
CA ALA A 136 1.93 20.33 -7.42
C ALA A 136 1.46 19.33 -8.48
N TYR A 137 1.99 18.11 -8.45
CA TYR A 137 1.66 17.05 -9.39
C TYR A 137 0.18 16.66 -9.34
N LEU A 138 -0.40 16.57 -8.13
CA LEU A 138 -1.82 16.27 -7.94
C LEU A 138 -2.74 17.49 -8.08
N ASN A 139 -2.20 18.67 -8.38
CA ASN A 139 -2.91 19.96 -8.40
C ASN A 139 -3.70 20.23 -7.11
N ILE A 140 -3.10 19.86 -5.97
CA ILE A 140 -3.67 20.10 -4.66
C ILE A 140 -3.33 21.52 -4.24
N VAL A 141 -4.37 22.36 -4.20
CA VAL A 141 -4.28 23.77 -3.80
C VAL A 141 -5.01 24.01 -2.48
N SER A 142 -4.64 25.09 -1.80
CA SER A 142 -5.34 25.53 -0.60
C SER A 142 -6.58 26.37 -0.97
N PRO A 143 -7.74 26.18 -0.31
CA PRO A 143 -8.02 25.15 0.70
C PRO A 143 -8.23 23.75 0.10
N PHE A 144 -7.60 22.73 0.69
CA PHE A 144 -7.72 21.34 0.26
C PHE A 144 -8.93 20.65 0.91
N GLU A 145 -9.86 20.16 0.10
CA GLU A 145 -11.04 19.44 0.57
C GLU A 145 -10.70 17.99 0.97
N LEU A 146 -10.75 17.73 2.29
CA LEU A 146 -10.53 16.39 2.84
C LEU A 146 -11.81 15.56 2.77
N LYS A 147 -11.80 14.53 1.93
CA LYS A 147 -12.87 13.54 1.88
C LYS A 147 -12.60 12.41 2.86
N ILE A 148 -13.10 12.56 4.08
CA ILE A 148 -13.02 11.52 5.12
C ILE A 148 -13.96 10.39 4.70
N GLY A 149 -13.38 9.31 4.17
CA GLY A 149 -14.15 8.14 3.75
C GLY A 149 -14.92 7.54 4.92
N SER A 150 -16.26 7.48 4.80
CA SER A 150 -17.08 6.70 5.71
C SER A 150 -16.62 5.24 5.63
N GLN A 151 -16.11 4.71 6.74
CA GLN A 151 -15.75 3.29 6.85
C GLN A 151 -16.95 2.46 6.40
N LYS A 152 -16.86 1.78 5.25
CA LYS A 152 -17.86 0.78 4.87
C LYS A 152 -17.89 -0.25 5.98
N LYS A 153 -19.03 -0.41 6.66
CA LYS A 153 -19.28 -1.53 7.58
C LYS A 153 -18.88 -2.81 6.85
N VAL A 154 -17.76 -3.42 7.25
CA VAL A 154 -17.41 -4.77 6.83
C VAL A 154 -18.46 -5.67 7.48
N GLN A 155 -19.48 -6.00 6.70
CA GLN A 155 -20.45 -7.01 7.07
C GLN A 155 -19.70 -8.34 7.03
N ARG A 156 -19.18 -8.76 8.19
CA ARG A 156 -18.73 -10.14 8.40
C ARG A 156 -19.90 -11.04 8.03
N ARG A 157 -19.88 -11.61 6.82
CA ARG A 157 -20.71 -12.75 6.48
C ARG A 157 -20.17 -13.91 7.31
N THR A 158 -20.85 -14.20 8.41
CA THR A 158 -20.73 -15.48 9.10
C THR A 158 -21.11 -16.56 8.09
N ALA A 159 -20.14 -17.38 7.68
CA ALA A 159 -20.41 -18.60 6.93
C ALA A 159 -21.16 -19.55 7.87
N GLN A 160 -22.48 -19.62 7.68
CA GLN A 160 -23.34 -20.57 8.37
C GLN A 160 -23.49 -21.78 7.44
N ALA A 161 -22.66 -22.79 7.65
CA ALA A 161 -22.80 -24.09 7.03
C ALA A 161 -23.96 -24.84 7.70
N SER A 162 -24.90 -25.36 6.90
CA SER A 162 -25.83 -26.43 7.29
C SER A 162 -26.58 -27.00 6.07
N PRO A 163 -27.11 -28.23 6.17
CA PRO A 163 -26.86 -29.28 5.17
C PRO A 163 -28.08 -29.71 4.33
N ASN A 164 -27.78 -30.51 3.30
CA ASN A 164 -28.56 -31.54 2.61
C ASN A 164 -29.90 -31.19 1.92
N THR A 165 -30.00 -31.58 0.64
CA THR A 165 -31.25 -32.14 0.05
C THR A 165 -30.88 -33.18 -1.02
N GLU A 166 -31.60 -34.30 -0.97
CA GLU A 166 -31.37 -35.61 -1.57
C GLU A 166 -31.96 -35.77 -2.98
N LEU A 167 -31.97 -37.03 -3.47
CA LEU A 167 -32.83 -37.70 -4.50
C LEU A 167 -32.11 -38.04 -5.84
N ASP A 168 -32.16 -39.25 -6.44
CA ASP A 168 -32.78 -40.54 -6.10
C ASP A 168 -32.49 -41.63 -7.18
N PHE A 169 -32.70 -42.90 -6.78
CA PHE A 169 -33.04 -44.15 -7.50
C PHE A 169 -32.10 -44.89 -8.47
N GLY A 170 -31.87 -46.20 -8.16
CA GLY A 170 -31.91 -47.27 -9.16
C GLY A 170 -31.16 -48.60 -8.91
N GLY A 171 -31.70 -49.50 -8.08
CA GLY A 171 -31.89 -50.94 -8.40
C GLY A 171 -30.72 -51.98 -8.45
N ALA A 172 -30.58 -52.72 -7.33
CA ALA A 172 -30.59 -54.20 -7.14
C ALA A 172 -29.54 -55.20 -7.71
N ALA A 173 -29.20 -56.15 -6.82
CA ALA A 173 -28.53 -57.47 -6.94
C ALA A 173 -26.99 -57.49 -7.04
N GLY A 174 -26.23 -58.28 -6.27
CA GLY A 174 -26.55 -59.20 -5.17
C GLY A 174 -25.26 -59.89 -4.67
N SER A 175 -25.32 -60.31 -3.40
CA SER A 175 -24.69 -61.50 -2.80
C SER A 175 -23.17 -61.64 -2.61
N ASN A 176 -22.88 -62.18 -1.41
CA ASN A 176 -21.71 -62.94 -0.93
C ASN A 176 -20.43 -62.18 -0.60
N VAL A 177 -19.62 -62.56 0.40
CA VAL A 177 -19.66 -63.38 1.63
C VAL A 177 -18.19 -63.39 2.05
N ASP A 178 -17.90 -63.20 3.35
CA ASP A 178 -16.73 -63.66 4.15
C ASP A 178 -15.29 -63.55 3.53
N GLN A 179 -14.18 -63.34 4.24
CA GLN A 179 -13.78 -63.50 5.61
C GLN A 179 -12.36 -62.92 5.75
N GLU A 180 -12.07 -62.40 6.94
CA GLU A 180 -10.87 -62.61 7.76
C GLU A 180 -9.42 -62.46 7.25
N GLU A 181 -8.64 -61.86 8.17
CA GLU A 181 -7.24 -62.19 8.55
C GLU A 181 -6.14 -61.90 7.50
N ILE A 182 -4.91 -61.47 7.79
CA ILE A 182 -4.07 -61.30 8.99
C ILE A 182 -2.80 -60.53 8.50
N VAL A 183 -2.29 -59.53 9.22
CA VAL A 183 -1.10 -59.54 10.11
C VAL A 183 0.27 -59.57 9.40
N ASP A 184 1.06 -58.54 9.77
CA ASP A 184 2.52 -58.31 9.80
C ASP A 184 3.44 -58.61 8.60
N GLU A 185 4.28 -57.64 8.21
CA GLU A 185 5.56 -57.30 8.89
C GLU A 185 5.93 -55.82 8.63
#